data_AF-A0A256Z627-F1
#
_entry.id   AF-A0A256Z627-F1
#
_cell.length_a   1.000
_cell.length_b   1.000
_cell.length_c   1.000
_cell.angle_alpha   90.00
_cell.angle_beta   90.00
_cell.angle_gamma   90.00
#
_symmetry.space_group_name_H-M   'P 1'
#
loop_
_entity.id
_entity.type
_entity.pdbx_description
1 polymer ?
#
loop_
_entity_poly.entity_id
_entity_poly.type
_entity_poly.pdbx_seq_one_letter_code
_entity_poly.pdbx_strand_id
1 'polypeptide(L)' 'MRWYFGDGERGEGLEVEHIYRFGGRYRVRVVVQDPEGERDEDYVTVEVPGVTLGEIVGVTALTIIISLSSIILYRLKRRG' A
#
# COMPACT_ATOMS: atom_id res chain seq x y z
N MET A 1 -7.60 9.10 -2.03
CA MET A 1 -6.68 8.27 -1.20
C MET A 1 -5.35 8.19 -1.90
N ARG A 2 -4.24 8.32 -1.18
CA ARG A 2 -2.88 8.27 -1.74
C ARG A 2 -2.10 7.13 -1.10
N TRP A 3 -1.40 6.38 -1.93
CA TRP A 3 -0.58 5.23 -1.54
C TRP A 3 0.89 5.53 -1.77
N TYR A 4 1.72 5.08 -0.85
CA TYR A 4 3.18 5.12 -0.94
C TYR A 4 3.68 3.70 -0.69
N PHE A 5 4.29 3.07 -1.70
CA PHE A 5 4.61 1.64 -1.65
C PHE A 5 5.93 1.35 -0.92
N GLY A 6 6.75 2.36 -0.66
CA GLY A 6 8.00 2.22 0.09
C GLY A 6 9.21 1.86 -0.78
N ASP A 7 9.02 1.70 -2.09
CA ASP A 7 10.08 1.55 -3.11
C ASP A 7 10.31 2.83 -3.93
N GLY A 8 9.58 3.90 -3.62
CA GLY A 8 9.63 5.19 -4.30
C GLY A 8 8.43 5.45 -5.21
N GLU A 9 7.66 4.42 -5.55
CA GLU A 9 6.44 4.55 -6.35
C GLU A 9 5.22 4.93 -5.49
N ARG A 10 4.19 5.46 -6.16
CA ARG A 10 2.96 5.98 -5.55
C ARG A 10 1.75 5.59 -6.39
N GLY A 11 0.59 5.47 -5.73
CA GLY A 11 -0.69 5.18 -6.37
C GLY A 11 -1.83 5.98 -5.77
N GLU A 12 -2.98 6.00 -6.45
CA GLU A 12 -4.19 6.70 -6.00
C GLU A 12 -5.43 5.86 -6.24
N GLY A 13 -6.41 5.97 -5.33
CA GLY A 13 -7.69 5.27 -5.45
C GLY A 13 -8.02 4.40 -4.24
N LEU A 14 -9.24 3.85 -4.27
CA LEU A 14 -9.75 2.91 -3.25
C LEU A 14 -9.10 1.53 -3.38
N GLU A 15 -8.75 1.15 -4.60
CA GLU A 15 -8.09 -0.08 -4.97
C GLU A 15 -6.89 0.28 -5.85
N VAL A 16 -5.74 -0.33 -5.57
CA VAL A 16 -4.49 -0.08 -6.29
C VAL A 16 -3.75 -1.40 -6.45
N GLU A 17 -3.06 -1.54 -7.58
CA GLU A 17 -2.13 -2.64 -7.84
C GLU A 17 -0.72 -2.08 -7.95
N HIS A 18 0.27 -2.82 -7.42
CA HIS A 18 1.67 -2.43 -7.48
C HIS A 18 2.58 -3.65 -7.61
N ILE A 19 3.68 -3.51 -8.34
CA ILE A 19 4.65 -4.58 -8.59
C ILE A 19 6.02 -4.16 -8.08
N TYR A 20 6.56 -4.90 -7.12
CA TYR A 20 7.93 -4.71 -6.64
C TYR A 20 8.93 -5.43 -7.55
N ARG A 21 9.92 -4.68 -8.05
CA ARG A 21 10.95 -5.24 -8.94
C ARG A 21 11.99 -6.09 -8.22
N PHE A 22 12.20 -5.85 -6.92
CA PHE A 22 13.24 -6.47 -6.13
C PHE A 22 12.65 -7.09 -4.87
N GLY A 23 13.30 -8.15 -4.37
CA GLY A 23 13.02 -8.67 -3.04
C GLY A 23 13.44 -7.67 -1.97
N GLY A 24 12.65 -7.57 -0.91
CA GLY A 24 12.85 -6.60 0.14
C GLY A 24 11.66 -6.50 1.08
N ARG A 25 11.82 -5.72 2.13
CA ARG A 25 10.75 -5.39 3.07
C ARG A 25 10.30 -3.95 2.86
N TYR A 26 9.07 -3.79 2.40
CA TYR A 26 8.49 -2.50 2.03
C TYR A 26 7.44 -2.07 3.04
N ARG A 27 7.55 -0.84 3.54
CA ARG A 27 6.54 -0.24 4.42
C ARG A 27 5.58 0.58 3.57
N VAL A 28 4.45 -0.03 3.23
CA VAL A 28 3.37 0.63 2.50
C VAL A 28 2.62 1.55 3.44
N ARG A 29 2.30 2.76 2.96
CA ARG A 29 1.52 3.77 3.68
C ARG A 29 0.33 4.19 2.84
N VAL A 30 -0.85 4.21 3.44
CA VAL A 30 -2.04 4.82 2.87
C VAL A 30 -2.37 6.10 3.61
N VAL A 31 -2.80 7.11 2.86
CA VAL A 31 -3.22 8.40 3.37
C VAL A 31 -4.62 8.69 2.84
N VAL A 32 -5.55 8.92 3.76
CA VAL A 32 -6.91 9.36 3.45
C VAL A 32 -7.06 10.79 3.95
N GLN A 33 -7.71 11.62 3.13
CA GLN A 33 -8.10 12.97 3.50
C GLN A 33 -9.56 13.13 3.12
N ASP A 34 -10.37 13.65 4.02
CA ASP A 34 -11.77 13.98 3.73
C ASP A 34 -11.88 15.35 3.02
N PRO A 35 -13.07 15.70 2.49
CA PRO A 35 -13.28 17.01 1.86
C PRO A 35 -13.06 18.20 2.79
N GLU A 36 -13.24 18.02 4.10
CA GLU A 36 -13.07 19.02 5.15
C GLU A 36 -11.59 19.25 5.50
N GLY A 37 -10.70 18.38 5.05
CA GLY A 37 -9.25 18.50 5.15
C GLY A 37 -8.62 17.62 6.25
N GLU A 38 -9.42 16.92 7.05
CA GLU A 38 -8.94 15.99 8.07
C GLU A 38 -8.24 14.80 7.42
N ARG A 39 -7.15 14.37 8.05
CA ARG A 39 -6.21 13.41 7.47
C ARG A 39 -5.90 12.30 8.46
N ASP A 40 -5.93 11.07 7.97
CA ASP A 40 -5.51 9.90 8.72
C ASP A 40 -4.69 8.97 7.82
N GLU A 41 -3.87 8.13 8.42
CA GLU A 41 -2.92 7.27 7.72
C GLU A 41 -2.72 5.94 8.43
N ASP A 42 -2.38 4.92 7.64
CA ASP A 42 -2.09 3.58 8.15
C ASP A 42 -0.97 2.93 7.36
N TYR A 43 -0.39 1.88 7.93
CA TYR A 43 0.80 1.22 7.43
C TYR A 43 0.63 -0.30 7.38
N VAL A 44 1.15 -0.91 6.32
CA VAL A 44 1.33 -2.36 6.25
C VAL A 44 2.75 -2.67 5.79
N THR A 45 3.31 -3.75 6.33
CA THR A 45 4.62 -4.24 5.90
C THR A 45 4.43 -5.37 4.90
N VAL A 46 5.11 -5.25 3.77
CA VAL A 46 5.10 -6.24 2.69
C VAL A 46 6.49 -6.83 2.59
N GLU A 47 6.58 -8.15 2.69
CA GLU A 47 7.83 -8.87 2.46
C GLU A 47 7.78 -9.51 1.08
N VAL A 48 8.67 -9.06 0.20
CA VAL A 48 8.85 -9.61 -1.14
C VAL A 48 10.08 -10.51 -1.10
N PRO A 49 9.94 -11.83 -1.31
CA PRO A 49 11.08 -12.73 -1.34
C PRO A 49 12.12 -12.31 -2.38
N GLY A 50 13.39 -12.28 -2.01
CA GLY A 50 14.48 -12.15 -2.97
C GLY A 50 14.68 -13.45 -3.73
N VAL A 51 14.69 -13.39 -5.06
CA VAL A 51 15.10 -14.52 -5.89
C VAL A 51 16.61 -14.49 -6.09
N THR A 52 17.32 -15.51 -5.61
CA THR A 52 18.74 -15.75 -5.92
C THR A 52 18.85 -16.51 -7.24
N LEU A 53 19.72 -16.04 -8.15
CA LEU A 53 19.85 -16.56 -9.51
C LEU A 53 20.17 -18.07 -9.55
N GLY A 54 19.30 -18.80 -10.25
CA GLY A 54 19.37 -20.23 -10.55
C GLY A 54 18.09 -20.69 -11.27
N GLU A 55 16.97 -20.02 -10.97
CA GLU A 55 15.69 -20.19 -11.67
C GLU A 55 15.31 -18.82 -12.26
N ILE A 56 15.31 -18.68 -13.59
CA ILE A 56 14.99 -17.42 -14.25
C ILE A 56 13.48 -17.12 -14.10
N VAL A 57 13.20 -16.16 -13.20
CA VAL A 57 12.31 -14.99 -13.29
C VAL A 57 10.84 -15.22 -13.65
N GLY A 58 9.96 -14.92 -12.70
CA GLY A 58 8.53 -14.76 -12.95
C GLY A 58 7.82 -14.04 -11.80
N VAL A 59 7.90 -12.71 -11.82
CA VAL A 59 6.97 -11.73 -11.22
C VAL A 59 6.11 -12.25 -10.06
N THR A 60 6.53 -12.00 -8.82
CA THR A 60 5.58 -12.04 -7.70
C THR A 60 4.70 -10.79 -7.79
N ALA A 61 3.66 -10.87 -8.61
CA ALA A 61 2.49 -10.00 -8.49
C ALA A 61 1.78 -10.42 -7.19
N LEU A 62 2.18 -9.83 -6.06
CA LEU A 62 1.34 -9.87 -4.89
C LEU A 62 0.27 -8.79 -5.12
N THR A 63 -0.90 -9.20 -5.59
CA THR A 63 -2.08 -8.32 -5.58
C THR A 63 -2.41 -8.05 -4.11
N ILE A 64 -1.91 -6.94 -3.58
CA ILE A 64 -2.25 -6.54 -2.22
C ILE A 64 -3.54 -5.75 -2.30
N ILE A 65 -4.67 -6.44 -2.16
CA ILE A 65 -5.96 -5.79 -1.93
C ILE A 65 -5.94 -5.27 -0.49
N ILE A 66 -5.33 -4.10 -0.29
CA ILE A 66 -5.29 -3.45 1.01
C ILE A 66 -6.57 -2.63 1.15
N SER A 67 -7.65 -3.27 1.59
CA SER A 67 -8.86 -2.54 2.02
C SER A 67 -8.67 -1.97 3.42
N LEU A 68 -7.81 -0.96 3.57
CA LEU A 68 -7.72 -0.15 4.80
C LEU A 68 -8.71 1.03 4.81
N SER A 69 -9.41 1.24 3.69
CA SER A 69 -10.40 2.30 3.51
C SER A 69 -11.50 2.24 4.57
N SER A 70 -12.00 1.06 4.92
CA SER A 70 -13.08 0.92 5.91
C SER A 70 -12.68 1.37 7.32
N ILE A 71 -11.46 1.11 7.78
CA ILE A 71 -11.02 1.46 9.15
C ILE A 71 -10.73 2.95 9.27
N ILE A 72 -10.08 3.54 8.26
CA ILE A 72 -9.68 4.95 8.29
C ILE A 72 -10.89 5.86 8.08
N LEU A 73 -11.75 5.56 7.09
CA LEU A 73 -13.01 6.31 6.90
C LEU A 73 -13.93 6.19 8.12
N TYR A 74 -13.94 5.03 8.78
CA TYR A 74 -14.67 4.84 10.01
C TYR A 74 -14.17 5.71 11.16
N ARG A 75 -12.85 5.84 11.34
CA ARG A 75 -12.24 6.69 12.38
C ARG A 75 -12.48 8.17 12.11
N LEU A 76 -12.42 8.61 10.85
CA LEU A 76 -12.74 9.99 10.47
C LEU A 76 -14.21 10.31 10.77
N LYS A 77 -15.15 9.42 10.41
CA LYS A 77 -16.59 9.62 10.63
C LYS A 77 -17.01 9.64 12.12
N ARG A 78 -16.27 8.99 13.02
CA ARG A 78 -16.57 8.98 14.47
C ARG A 78 -16.04 10.23 15.23
N ARG A 79 -15.21 11.06 14.60
CA ARG A 79 -14.63 12.25 15.24
C ARG A 79 -15.50 13.51 15.10
N GLY A 80 -16.57 13.46 14.28
CA GLY A 80 -17.64 14.46 14.22
C GLY A 80 -18.92 13.94 14.88
#